data_AF-A0A6P0K2I5-F1
#
_entry.id   AF-A0A6P0K2I5-F1
#
_cell.length_a   1.000
_cell.length_b   1.000
_cell.length_c   1.000
_cell.angle_alpha   90.00
_cell.angle_beta   90.00
_cell.angle_gamma   90.00
#
_symmetry.space_group_name_H-M   'P 1'
#
loop_
_entity.id
_entity.type
_entity.pdbx_description
1 polymer ?
#
loop_
_entity_poly.entity_id
_entity_poly.type
_entity_poly.pdbx_seq_one_letter_code
_entity_poly.pdbx_strand_id
1 'polypeptide(L)'
;MGTQFKGVFLRDTLQDKGIEPSVGSIYCSPDIILSKTESQDPANDFGDWNSNYNSALEFGQDNYVYVRCQNTASEQRTGTVHVYWCPVSLSLHPSEWLQNKLKTRAGDDSVTFTSMNPKEKRVADVPFIITPPKNTHVCLVAIATDEEHSRGLLPDTTNVADWVNWVRNHANAAWKNLAVVNTQPDKSYHFVTNITNPDQESLDFQIKTSLQNALVGTTIENEVELAGQSVHHQEVTNPDDSTLDYRIMIPPGNYELDVNITSPENQNLPSDLVIDITASVPGHGEISGVKVQLTDA
;
A
#
# COMPACT_ATOMS: atom_id res chain seq x y z
N MET A 1 -22.75 -5.42 12.78
CA MET A 1 -22.26 -6.78 13.09
C MET A 1 -21.62 -7.29 11.81
N GLY A 2 -20.32 -7.58 11.83
CA GLY A 2 -19.64 -8.11 10.65
C GLY A 2 -19.90 -9.60 10.46
N THR A 3 -19.66 -10.10 9.24
CA THR A 3 -19.81 -11.52 8.87
C THR A 3 -18.43 -12.13 8.64
N GLN A 4 -18.21 -13.35 9.11
CA GLN A 4 -16.99 -14.08 8.82
C GLN A 4 -16.96 -14.47 7.34
N PHE A 5 -15.95 -14.00 6.61
CA PHE A 5 -15.65 -14.44 5.25
C PHE A 5 -15.32 -15.93 5.23
N LYS A 6 -15.79 -16.66 4.21
CA LYS A 6 -15.69 -18.12 4.11
C LYS A 6 -14.95 -18.57 2.85
N GLY A 7 -13.69 -18.20 2.72
CA GLY A 7 -12.90 -18.54 1.55
C GLY A 7 -11.41 -18.44 1.81
N VAL A 8 -10.65 -18.24 0.73
CA VAL A 8 -9.23 -17.93 0.82
C VAL A 8 -9.06 -16.44 1.14
N PHE A 9 -8.60 -16.20 2.36
CA PHE A 9 -8.53 -14.93 3.05
C PHE A 9 -7.12 -14.32 2.99
N LEU A 10 -7.05 -13.01 2.77
CA LEU A 10 -5.86 -12.17 2.89
C LEU A 10 -6.15 -11.05 3.90
N ARG A 11 -5.20 -10.75 4.78
CA ARG A 11 -5.39 -9.74 5.84
C ARG A 11 -5.08 -8.33 5.37
N ASP A 12 -5.85 -7.37 5.86
CA ASP A 12 -5.50 -5.94 5.82
C ASP A 12 -4.45 -5.57 6.88
N THR A 13 -4.52 -6.18 8.07
CA THR A 13 -3.59 -5.96 9.20
C THR A 13 -3.33 -7.26 9.97
N LEU A 14 -2.35 -7.30 10.87
CA LEU A 14 -2.12 -8.48 11.73
C LEU A 14 -3.33 -8.80 12.63
N GLN A 15 -4.15 -7.80 12.94
CA GLN A 15 -5.34 -7.92 13.77
C GLN A 15 -6.55 -8.41 12.98
N ASP A 16 -6.52 -8.31 11.64
CA ASP A 16 -7.62 -8.74 10.79
C ASP A 16 -7.88 -10.26 10.91
N LYS A 17 -9.15 -10.61 11.06
CA LYS A 17 -9.67 -11.97 11.26
C LYS A 17 -10.59 -12.42 10.12
N GLY A 18 -10.70 -11.63 9.04
CA GLY A 18 -11.59 -11.92 7.92
C GLY A 18 -13.06 -11.69 8.28
N ILE A 19 -13.31 -10.68 9.12
CA ILE A 19 -14.67 -10.19 9.41
C ILE A 19 -14.94 -9.05 8.44
N GLU A 20 -15.99 -9.19 7.64
CA GLU A 20 -16.42 -8.17 6.67
C GLU A 20 -17.56 -7.31 7.27
N PRO A 21 -17.49 -5.97 7.18
CA PRO A 21 -16.37 -5.20 6.65
C PRO A 21 -15.16 -5.17 7.60
N SER A 22 -13.94 -5.10 7.04
CA SER A 22 -12.70 -4.95 7.80
C SER A 22 -12.60 -3.59 8.50
N VAL A 23 -11.90 -3.55 9.63
CA VAL A 23 -11.71 -2.33 10.45
C VAL A 23 -10.21 -1.98 10.54
N GLY A 24 -9.90 -0.68 10.59
CA GLY A 24 -8.52 -0.17 10.62
C GLY A 24 -7.96 0.12 9.22
N SER A 25 -6.62 0.16 9.12
CA SER A 25 -5.89 0.47 7.89
C SER A 25 -5.99 -0.68 6.88
N ILE A 26 -6.36 -0.36 5.63
CA ILE A 26 -6.55 -1.34 4.55
C ILE A 26 -5.33 -1.46 3.61
N TYR A 27 -4.33 -0.59 3.78
CA TYR A 27 -3.16 -0.48 2.90
C TYR A 27 -1.87 -1.02 3.54
N CYS A 28 -1.99 -1.82 4.62
CA CYS A 28 -0.87 -2.27 5.45
C CYS A 28 -0.73 -3.80 5.48
N SER A 29 -1.22 -4.50 4.46
CA SER A 29 -1.36 -5.97 4.49
C SER A 29 -0.05 -6.67 4.87
N PRO A 30 -0.06 -7.53 5.91
CA PRO A 30 1.09 -8.37 6.28
C PRO A 30 1.16 -9.65 5.43
N ASP A 31 0.22 -9.82 4.49
CA ASP A 31 0.08 -11.02 3.67
C ASP A 31 0.65 -10.84 2.26
N ILE A 32 1.02 -9.61 1.90
CA ILE A 32 1.95 -9.29 0.82
C ILE A 32 3.32 -9.03 1.46
N ILE A 33 4.29 -9.88 1.15
CA ILE A 33 5.61 -9.94 1.80
C ILE A 33 6.68 -9.58 0.77
N LEU A 34 7.57 -8.65 1.15
CA LEU A 34 8.69 -8.24 0.32
C LEU A 34 10.02 -8.81 0.81
N SER A 35 10.84 -9.25 -0.13
CA SER A 35 12.23 -9.59 0.10
C SER A 35 13.12 -9.07 -1.04
N LYS A 36 14.31 -8.57 -0.66
CA LYS A 36 15.39 -8.21 -1.60
C LYS A 36 16.12 -9.45 -2.15
N THR A 37 15.95 -10.61 -1.50
CA THR A 37 16.60 -11.87 -1.86
C THR A 37 15.57 -12.99 -2.00
N GLU A 38 15.79 -13.90 -2.94
CA GLU A 38 14.90 -15.05 -3.14
C GLU A 38 15.06 -16.02 -1.97
N SER A 39 13.97 -16.29 -1.24
CA SER A 39 13.94 -17.29 -0.18
C SER A 39 14.00 -18.69 -0.80
N GLN A 40 14.76 -19.58 -0.15
CA GLN A 40 14.86 -20.99 -0.53
C GLN A 40 13.81 -21.85 0.18
N ASP A 41 13.23 -21.35 1.26
CA ASP A 41 12.16 -22.01 2.02
C ASP A 41 11.15 -20.96 2.52
N PRO A 42 10.28 -20.43 1.62
CA PRO A 42 9.35 -19.36 1.98
C PRO A 42 8.38 -19.74 3.09
N ALA A 43 8.03 -21.03 3.19
CA ALA A 43 7.14 -21.55 4.22
C ALA A 43 7.77 -21.43 5.61
N ASN A 44 9.07 -21.71 5.74
CA ASN A 44 9.80 -21.50 6.99
C ASN A 44 10.10 -20.01 7.24
N ASP A 45 10.56 -19.29 6.21
CA ASP A 45 11.04 -17.90 6.36
C ASP A 45 9.91 -16.92 6.64
N PHE A 46 8.70 -17.18 6.13
CA PHE A 46 7.55 -16.28 6.25
C PHE A 46 6.31 -16.91 6.91
N GLY A 47 6.47 -18.10 7.49
CA GLY A 47 5.39 -18.91 8.06
C GLY A 47 4.80 -18.41 9.38
N ASP A 48 5.54 -17.59 10.16
CA ASP A 48 4.96 -17.01 11.39
C ASP A 48 3.86 -16.01 11.04
N TRP A 49 2.62 -16.43 11.27
CA TRP A 49 1.42 -15.66 10.99
C TRP A 49 1.35 -14.34 11.77
N ASN A 50 2.01 -14.24 12.92
CA ASN A 50 1.97 -13.05 13.78
C ASN A 50 3.07 -12.03 13.43
N SER A 51 4.03 -12.41 12.59
CA SER A 51 5.11 -11.52 12.15
C SER A 51 4.71 -10.72 10.92
N ASN A 52 5.21 -9.49 10.82
CA ASN A 52 5.13 -8.66 9.63
C ASN A 52 6.50 -8.64 8.96
N TYR A 53 6.62 -9.35 7.84
CA TYR A 53 7.87 -9.47 7.08
C TYR A 53 7.90 -8.40 5.99
N ASN A 54 8.58 -7.29 6.23
CA ASN A 54 8.74 -6.23 5.23
C ASN A 54 10.20 -5.86 5.10
N SER A 55 10.76 -6.15 3.93
CA SER A 55 11.96 -5.47 3.46
C SER A 55 11.55 -4.28 2.59
N ALA A 56 12.35 -3.22 2.61
CA ALA A 56 12.26 -2.20 1.57
C ALA A 56 12.58 -2.79 0.19
N LEU A 57 12.04 -2.20 -0.87
CA LEU A 57 12.48 -2.52 -2.23
C LEU A 57 13.89 -1.96 -2.47
N GLU A 58 14.67 -2.68 -3.27
CA GLU A 58 15.96 -2.22 -3.78
C GLU A 58 15.84 -1.82 -5.25
N PHE A 59 16.31 -0.62 -5.60
CA PHE A 59 16.27 -0.15 -6.97
C PHE A 59 17.34 -0.79 -7.85
N GLY A 60 17.03 -0.96 -9.13
CA GLY A 60 17.99 -1.48 -10.11
C GLY A 60 18.24 -2.98 -10.02
N GLN A 61 17.47 -3.70 -9.19
CA GLN A 61 17.48 -5.16 -9.13
C GLN A 61 16.07 -5.74 -9.00
N ASP A 62 15.96 -7.04 -9.23
CA ASP A 62 14.76 -7.80 -8.94
C ASP A 62 14.49 -7.82 -7.44
N ASN A 63 13.23 -7.61 -7.08
CA ASN A 63 12.70 -7.84 -5.75
C ASN A 63 11.63 -8.92 -5.82
N TYR A 64 11.44 -9.62 -4.70
CA TYR A 64 10.60 -10.80 -4.61
C TYR A 64 9.39 -10.52 -3.74
N VAL A 65 8.21 -10.72 -4.31
CA VAL A 65 6.93 -10.55 -3.64
C VAL A 65 6.32 -11.92 -3.37
N TYR A 66 6.29 -12.30 -2.09
CA TYR A 66 5.59 -13.49 -1.63
C TYR A 66 4.18 -13.10 -1.17
N VAL A 67 3.27 -14.06 -1.28
CA VAL A 67 1.93 -13.94 -0.71
C VAL A 67 1.67 -15.09 0.24
N ARG A 68 0.91 -14.83 1.29
CA ARG A 68 0.39 -15.86 2.19
C ARG A 68 -1.09 -15.65 2.41
N CYS A 69 -1.81 -16.73 2.67
CA CYS A 69 -3.26 -16.68 2.86
C CYS A 69 -3.71 -17.71 3.89
N GLN A 70 -4.98 -17.61 4.28
CA GLN A 70 -5.63 -18.58 5.16
C GLN A 70 -6.94 -19.08 4.54
N ASN A 71 -7.27 -20.35 4.69
CA ASN A 71 -8.63 -20.82 4.40
C ASN A 71 -9.52 -20.61 5.63
N THR A 72 -10.50 -19.71 5.53
CA THR A 72 -11.49 -19.44 6.58
C THR A 72 -12.83 -20.16 6.38
N ALA A 73 -12.99 -20.91 5.29
CA ALA A 73 -14.15 -21.76 5.05
C ALA A 73 -14.16 -22.97 6.01
N SER A 74 -15.33 -23.60 6.15
CA SER A 74 -15.49 -24.87 6.87
C SER A 74 -15.03 -26.09 6.07
N GLU A 75 -14.72 -25.90 4.79
CA GLU A 75 -14.37 -26.94 3.83
C GLU A 75 -12.98 -26.70 3.27
N GLN A 76 -12.42 -27.72 2.62
CA GLN A 76 -11.16 -27.58 1.90
C GLN A 76 -11.35 -26.66 0.69
N ARG A 77 -10.37 -25.78 0.44
CA ARG A 77 -10.38 -24.82 -0.68
C ARG A 77 -9.11 -24.88 -1.50
N THR A 78 -9.22 -24.55 -2.78
CA THR A 78 -8.08 -24.25 -3.64
C THR A 78 -8.07 -22.76 -3.98
N GLY A 79 -7.09 -22.06 -3.44
CA GLY A 79 -6.91 -20.63 -3.68
C GLY A 79 -6.01 -20.33 -4.87
N THR A 80 -6.34 -19.33 -5.66
CA THR A 80 -5.43 -18.72 -6.64
C THR A 80 -5.26 -17.25 -6.31
N VAL A 81 -4.02 -16.77 -6.23
CA VAL A 81 -3.71 -15.38 -5.89
C VAL A 81 -3.01 -14.71 -7.06
N HIS A 82 -3.52 -13.54 -7.45
CA HIS A 82 -2.85 -12.62 -8.37
C HIS A 82 -2.31 -11.43 -7.59
N VAL A 83 -1.15 -10.92 -7.98
CA VAL A 83 -0.60 -9.66 -7.45
C VAL A 83 -0.46 -8.65 -8.58
N TYR A 84 -0.86 -7.42 -8.30
CA TYR A 84 -0.76 -6.28 -9.20
C TYR A 84 0.09 -5.21 -8.55
N TRP A 85 0.60 -4.31 -9.39
CA TRP A 85 1.35 -3.15 -8.93
C TRP A 85 0.95 -1.88 -9.66
N CYS A 86 1.18 -0.74 -9.04
CA CYS A 86 1.25 0.54 -9.71
C CYS A 86 2.22 1.46 -8.95
N PRO A 87 2.64 2.57 -9.57
CA PRO A 87 3.22 3.67 -8.81
C PRO A 87 2.31 4.07 -7.65
N VAL A 88 2.92 4.59 -6.59
CA VAL A 88 2.19 4.95 -5.37
C VAL A 88 1.03 5.90 -5.67
N SER A 89 -0.11 5.67 -5.01
CA SER A 89 -1.31 6.47 -5.15
C SER A 89 -1.96 6.69 -3.78
N LEU A 90 -2.16 7.97 -3.45
CA LEU A 90 -2.93 8.45 -2.30
C LEU A 90 -4.44 8.28 -2.50
N SER A 91 -4.87 7.80 -3.66
CA SER A 91 -6.27 7.44 -3.93
C SER A 91 -6.30 6.31 -4.95
N LEU A 92 -5.75 5.17 -4.52
CA LEU A 92 -5.54 4.02 -5.41
C LEU A 92 -6.86 3.60 -6.08
N HIS A 93 -6.92 3.63 -7.40
CA HIS A 93 -8.10 3.20 -8.16
C HIS A 93 -7.77 1.96 -9.03
N PRO A 94 -8.70 1.00 -9.19
CA PRO A 94 -8.51 -0.18 -10.05
C PRO A 94 -7.97 0.11 -11.46
N SER A 95 -8.36 1.23 -12.07
CA SER A 95 -7.84 1.64 -13.39
C SER A 95 -6.32 1.82 -13.43
N GLU A 96 -5.66 2.05 -12.30
CA GLU A 96 -4.21 2.27 -12.20
C GLU A 96 -3.39 0.97 -12.16
N TRP A 97 -3.96 -0.12 -11.65
CA TRP A 97 -3.22 -1.36 -11.37
C TRP A 97 -3.79 -2.62 -12.03
N LEU A 98 -5.05 -2.63 -12.46
CA LEU A 98 -5.71 -3.83 -12.99
C LEU A 98 -5.00 -4.47 -14.19
N GLN A 99 -4.29 -3.67 -14.99
CA GLN A 99 -3.55 -4.13 -16.16
C GLN A 99 -2.10 -4.52 -15.83
N ASN A 100 -1.63 -4.24 -14.62
CA ASN A 100 -0.23 -4.36 -14.21
C ASN A 100 -0.03 -5.59 -13.31
N LYS A 101 -0.31 -6.79 -13.84
CA LYS A 101 -0.06 -8.04 -13.12
C LYS A 101 1.44 -8.28 -12.97
N LEU A 102 1.88 -8.57 -11.75
CA LEU A 102 3.20 -9.14 -11.54
C LEU A 102 3.23 -10.59 -12.03
N LYS A 103 4.44 -11.06 -12.34
CA LYS A 103 4.67 -12.43 -12.83
C LYS A 103 5.70 -13.14 -11.98
N THR A 104 5.58 -14.46 -11.88
CA THR A 104 6.63 -15.31 -11.32
C THR A 104 7.83 -15.37 -12.27
N ARG A 105 8.95 -15.93 -11.81
CA ARG A 105 10.12 -16.20 -12.67
C ARG A 105 9.78 -17.07 -13.89
N ALA A 106 8.82 -17.99 -13.74
CA ALA A 106 8.34 -18.85 -14.82
C ALA A 106 7.38 -18.14 -15.79
N GLY A 107 6.97 -16.90 -15.46
CA GLY A 107 6.07 -16.09 -16.27
C GLY A 107 4.59 -16.25 -15.93
N ASP A 108 4.26 -17.04 -14.89
CA ASP A 108 2.89 -17.22 -14.42
C ASP A 108 2.36 -15.92 -13.80
N ASP A 109 1.09 -15.60 -14.05
CA ASP A 109 0.44 -14.38 -13.54
C ASP A 109 -0.29 -14.61 -12.21
N SER A 110 -0.11 -15.79 -11.60
CA SER A 110 -0.74 -16.20 -10.34
C SER A 110 0.06 -17.27 -9.62
N VAL A 111 -0.27 -17.48 -8.35
CA VAL A 111 0.17 -18.64 -7.56
C VAL A 111 -1.05 -19.39 -7.01
N THR A 112 -0.96 -20.71 -6.92
CA THR A 112 -2.07 -21.56 -6.49
C THR A 112 -1.75 -22.29 -5.18
N PHE A 113 -2.68 -22.21 -4.23
CA PHE A 113 -2.68 -22.93 -2.96
C PHE A 113 -3.67 -24.09 -3.04
N THR A 114 -3.19 -25.27 -3.40
CA THR A 114 -4.05 -26.45 -3.58
C THR A 114 -4.46 -27.05 -2.24
N SER A 115 -5.73 -27.44 -2.12
CA SER A 115 -6.21 -28.34 -1.05
C SER A 115 -5.97 -27.82 0.38
N MET A 116 -6.11 -26.52 0.61
CA MET A 116 -5.98 -25.92 1.94
C MET A 116 -7.11 -26.40 2.86
N ASN A 117 -6.77 -27.06 3.96
CA ASN A 117 -7.73 -27.49 4.98
C ASN A 117 -8.34 -26.27 5.71
N PRO A 118 -9.51 -26.43 6.35
CA PRO A 118 -10.08 -25.39 7.19
C PRO A 118 -9.08 -24.85 8.21
N LYS A 119 -8.96 -23.52 8.29
CA LYS A 119 -8.03 -22.75 9.15
C LYS A 119 -6.55 -22.85 8.77
N GLU A 120 -6.20 -23.62 7.74
CA GLU A 120 -4.82 -23.75 7.27
C GLU A 120 -4.31 -22.41 6.74
N LYS A 121 -3.05 -22.11 7.06
CA LYS A 121 -2.32 -20.92 6.60
C LYS A 121 -1.16 -21.39 5.76
N ARG A 122 -0.93 -20.76 4.61
CA ARG A 122 0.16 -21.14 3.71
C ARG A 122 0.82 -19.91 3.11
N VAL A 123 2.12 -20.03 2.86
CA VAL A 123 2.92 -19.08 2.05
C VAL A 123 3.10 -19.71 0.67
N ALA A 124 3.06 -18.90 -0.38
CA ALA A 124 3.35 -19.37 -1.73
C ALA A 124 4.83 -19.79 -1.84
N ASP A 125 5.08 -20.94 -2.46
CA ASP A 125 6.44 -21.47 -2.64
C ASP A 125 7.26 -20.67 -3.66
N VAL A 126 6.60 -19.96 -4.57
CA VAL A 126 7.24 -19.14 -5.61
C VAL A 126 6.85 -17.67 -5.46
N PRO A 127 7.80 -16.73 -5.59
CA PRO A 127 7.51 -15.31 -5.56
C PRO A 127 7.06 -14.78 -6.93
N PHE A 128 6.35 -13.66 -6.89
CA PHE A 128 6.30 -12.73 -8.02
C PHE A 128 7.56 -11.86 -8.03
N ILE A 129 7.94 -11.37 -9.21
CA ILE A 129 9.10 -10.49 -9.39
C ILE A 129 8.63 -9.08 -9.69
N ILE A 130 9.25 -8.10 -9.02
CA ILE A 130 9.08 -6.68 -9.33
C ILE A 130 10.44 -5.99 -9.41
N THR A 131 10.64 -5.22 -10.46
CA THR A 131 11.78 -4.32 -10.63
C THR A 131 11.24 -2.90 -10.67
N PRO A 132 11.13 -2.21 -9.52
CA PRO A 132 10.46 -0.92 -9.47
C PRO A 132 11.23 0.12 -10.29
N PRO A 133 10.51 1.04 -10.98
CA PRO A 133 11.16 2.20 -11.58
C PRO A 133 11.84 3.05 -10.50
N LYS A 134 12.92 3.75 -10.90
CA LYS A 134 13.76 4.53 -9.98
C LYS A 134 12.93 5.56 -9.21
N ASN A 135 13.16 5.64 -7.90
CA ASN A 135 12.54 6.63 -6.99
C ASN A 135 11.02 6.54 -6.88
N THR A 136 10.41 5.40 -7.20
CA THR A 136 8.95 5.24 -7.16
C THR A 136 8.55 4.35 -5.99
N HIS A 137 7.78 4.89 -5.06
CA HIS A 137 6.98 4.09 -4.14
C HIS A 137 5.98 3.27 -4.94
N VAL A 138 5.67 2.04 -4.51
CA VAL A 138 4.74 1.18 -5.23
C VAL A 138 3.60 0.73 -4.33
N CYS A 139 2.40 0.71 -4.90
CA CYS A 139 1.26 0.03 -4.31
C CYS A 139 1.24 -1.41 -4.83
N LEU A 140 0.98 -2.38 -3.96
CA LEU A 140 0.70 -3.76 -4.33
C LEU A 140 -0.71 -4.13 -3.93
N VAL A 141 -1.43 -4.77 -4.84
CA VAL A 141 -2.77 -5.31 -4.59
C VAL A 141 -2.73 -6.81 -4.83
N ALA A 142 -3.14 -7.61 -3.85
CA ALA A 142 -3.29 -9.05 -3.99
C ALA A 142 -4.77 -9.41 -3.98
N ILE A 143 -5.19 -10.25 -4.94
CA ILE A 143 -6.56 -10.75 -5.04
C ILE A 143 -6.52 -12.27 -5.02
N ALA A 144 -7.13 -12.86 -3.99
CA ALA A 144 -7.37 -14.28 -3.87
C ALA A 144 -8.72 -14.68 -4.46
N THR A 145 -8.77 -15.83 -5.11
CA THR A 145 -9.99 -16.44 -5.64
C THR A 145 -10.03 -17.90 -5.29
N ASP A 146 -11.22 -18.44 -5.08
CA ASP A 146 -11.45 -19.87 -4.84
C ASP A 146 -12.70 -20.36 -5.58
N GLU A 147 -13.14 -21.59 -5.29
CA GLU A 147 -14.27 -22.22 -5.96
C GLU A 147 -15.60 -21.44 -5.81
N GLU A 148 -15.76 -20.68 -4.72
CA GLU A 148 -16.97 -19.89 -4.44
C GLU A 148 -16.77 -18.38 -4.62
N HIS A 149 -15.52 -17.91 -4.62
CA HIS A 149 -15.15 -16.50 -4.71
C HIS A 149 -14.30 -16.26 -5.95
N SER A 150 -14.95 -16.10 -7.11
CA SER A 150 -14.26 -15.95 -8.40
C SER A 150 -13.66 -14.55 -8.61
N ARG A 151 -12.68 -14.47 -9.52
CA ARG A 151 -12.02 -13.23 -9.99
C ARG A 151 -12.97 -12.19 -10.60
N GLY A 152 -14.21 -12.58 -10.93
CA GLY A 152 -15.25 -11.69 -11.46
C GLY A 152 -15.70 -10.59 -10.50
N LEU A 153 -15.13 -10.54 -9.29
CA LEU A 153 -15.39 -9.54 -8.25
C LEU A 153 -14.45 -8.33 -8.32
N LEU A 154 -13.61 -8.17 -9.36
CA LEU A 154 -12.85 -6.94 -9.49
C LEU A 154 -13.82 -5.73 -9.50
N PRO A 155 -13.55 -4.70 -8.70
CA PRO A 155 -14.51 -3.62 -8.52
C PRO A 155 -14.77 -2.89 -9.85
N ASP A 156 -16.04 -2.82 -10.24
CA ASP A 156 -16.54 -1.81 -11.18
C ASP A 156 -16.89 -0.55 -10.36
N THR A 157 -15.88 -0.01 -9.68
CA THR A 157 -16.04 1.17 -8.83
C THR A 157 -15.94 2.40 -9.70
N THR A 158 -16.89 3.31 -9.52
CA THR A 158 -16.94 4.58 -10.28
C THR A 158 -16.49 5.77 -9.45
N ASN A 159 -16.21 5.57 -8.15
CA ASN A 159 -15.74 6.60 -7.24
C ASN A 159 -14.82 6.05 -6.14
N VAL A 160 -14.12 6.94 -5.43
CA VAL A 160 -13.15 6.60 -4.37
C VAL A 160 -13.79 5.84 -3.21
N ALA A 161 -14.99 6.27 -2.80
CA ALA A 161 -15.69 5.69 -1.68
C ALA A 161 -16.05 4.22 -1.93
N ASP A 162 -16.51 3.92 -3.15
CA ASP A 162 -16.86 2.58 -3.58
C ASP A 162 -15.63 1.68 -3.60
N TRP A 163 -14.46 2.18 -3.98
CA TRP A 163 -13.21 1.41 -3.90
C TRP A 163 -12.84 1.07 -2.44
N VAL A 164 -12.81 2.06 -1.55
CA VAL A 164 -12.47 1.83 -0.13
C VAL A 164 -13.48 0.88 0.53
N ASN A 165 -14.77 1.08 0.24
CA ASN A 165 -15.81 0.17 0.70
C ASN A 165 -15.63 -1.22 0.09
N TRP A 166 -15.27 -1.32 -1.18
CA TRP A 166 -15.02 -2.61 -1.82
C TRP A 166 -13.91 -3.36 -1.11
N VAL A 167 -12.74 -2.75 -0.88
CA VAL A 167 -11.63 -3.41 -0.16
C VAL A 167 -12.08 -3.89 1.23
N ARG A 168 -12.77 -3.04 1.99
CA ARG A 168 -13.28 -3.41 3.32
C ARG A 168 -14.26 -4.59 3.29
N ASN A 169 -15.05 -4.71 2.23
CA ASN A 169 -16.08 -5.76 2.10
C ASN A 169 -15.59 -7.00 1.35
N HIS A 170 -14.31 -7.09 1.01
CA HIS A 170 -13.74 -8.22 0.28
C HIS A 170 -12.48 -8.73 0.97
N ALA A 171 -12.65 -9.64 1.93
CA ALA A 171 -11.53 -10.22 2.68
C ALA A 171 -10.63 -11.14 1.83
N ASN A 172 -10.99 -11.38 0.57
CA ASN A 172 -10.12 -12.01 -0.43
C ASN A 172 -9.27 -10.98 -1.22
N ALA A 173 -9.26 -9.71 -0.81
CA ALA A 173 -8.37 -8.69 -1.31
C ALA A 173 -7.44 -8.21 -0.20
N ALA A 174 -6.22 -7.83 -0.58
CA ALA A 174 -5.28 -7.17 0.30
C ALA A 174 -4.55 -6.07 -0.44
N TRP A 175 -4.25 -4.99 0.27
CA TRP A 175 -3.51 -3.87 -0.27
C TRP A 175 -2.32 -3.54 0.65
N LYS A 176 -1.18 -3.26 0.01
CA LYS A 176 0.04 -2.84 0.67
C LYS A 176 0.66 -1.64 -0.03
N ASN A 177 0.82 -0.55 0.70
CA ASN A 177 1.67 0.57 0.31
C ASN A 177 3.09 0.33 0.82
N LEU A 178 4.06 0.61 -0.04
CA LEU A 178 5.47 0.34 0.26
C LEU A 178 6.25 1.63 0.44
N ALA A 179 6.95 1.71 1.56
CA ALA A 179 8.02 2.66 1.79
C ALA A 179 9.20 2.32 0.88
N VAL A 180 9.69 3.32 0.15
CA VAL A 180 11.02 3.33 -0.44
C VAL A 180 11.97 3.82 0.64
N VAL A 181 13.08 3.10 0.84
CA VAL A 181 14.17 3.55 1.70
C VAL A 181 15.16 4.32 0.84
N ASN A 182 15.47 5.55 1.23
CA ASN A 182 16.67 6.24 0.76
C ASN A 182 17.82 5.93 1.72
N THR A 183 18.83 5.23 1.21
CA THR A 183 19.97 4.69 1.99
C THR A 183 21.12 5.68 2.14
N GLN A 184 20.91 6.97 1.84
CA GLN A 184 21.90 8.02 2.12
C GLN A 184 21.26 9.15 2.93
N PRO A 185 21.87 9.56 4.06
CA PRO A 185 21.39 10.68 4.85
C PRO A 185 21.61 11.98 4.06
N ASP A 186 20.58 12.39 3.35
CA ASP A 186 20.51 13.68 2.67
C ASP A 186 19.90 14.75 3.58
N LYS A 187 20.22 16.01 3.30
CA LYS A 187 19.62 17.16 3.99
C LYS A 187 18.15 17.36 3.60
N SER A 188 17.72 16.72 2.53
CA SER A 188 16.37 16.77 1.99
C SER A 188 15.98 15.41 1.45
N TYR A 189 14.72 15.02 1.64
CA TYR A 189 14.11 13.86 1.01
C TYR A 189 13.01 14.34 0.09
N HIS A 190 13.03 13.88 -1.16
CA HIS A 190 12.04 14.19 -2.17
C HIS A 190 11.45 12.89 -2.69
N PHE A 191 10.12 12.84 -2.77
CA PHE A 191 9.43 11.78 -3.48
C PHE A 191 8.15 12.30 -4.14
N VAL A 192 7.73 11.57 -5.17
CA VAL A 192 6.50 11.85 -5.90
C VAL A 192 5.50 10.74 -5.60
N THR A 193 4.26 11.11 -5.31
CA THR A 193 3.13 10.19 -5.24
C THR A 193 1.96 10.68 -6.07
N ASN A 194 1.06 9.79 -6.48
CA ASN A 194 -0.12 10.20 -7.23
C ASN A 194 -1.30 10.51 -6.30
N ILE A 195 -2.19 11.41 -6.71
CA ILE A 195 -3.53 11.62 -6.17
C ILE A 195 -4.51 11.46 -7.32
N THR A 196 -5.35 10.43 -7.25
CA THR A 196 -6.38 10.15 -8.27
C THR A 196 -7.76 10.56 -7.76
N ASN A 197 -8.45 11.41 -8.53
CA ASN A 197 -9.89 11.61 -8.39
C ASN A 197 -10.60 10.87 -9.56
N PRO A 198 -11.17 9.68 -9.32
CA PRO A 198 -11.91 8.91 -10.31
C PRO A 198 -13.34 9.42 -10.55
N ASP A 199 -13.85 10.33 -9.71
CA ASP A 199 -15.22 10.83 -9.79
C ASP A 199 -15.39 11.79 -10.99
N GLN A 200 -16.64 12.08 -11.36
CA GLN A 200 -16.95 13.00 -12.47
C GLN A 200 -16.90 14.48 -12.06
N GLU A 201 -16.78 14.77 -10.77
CA GLU A 201 -16.77 16.11 -10.20
C GLU A 201 -15.53 16.32 -9.34
N SER A 202 -15.18 17.58 -9.07
CA SER A 202 -14.08 17.89 -8.16
C SER A 202 -14.43 17.48 -6.72
N LEU A 203 -13.48 16.85 -6.02
CA LEU A 203 -13.62 16.45 -4.62
C LEU A 203 -12.70 17.28 -3.70
N ASP A 204 -13.18 17.56 -2.48
CA ASP A 204 -12.41 18.22 -1.41
C ASP A 204 -11.53 17.18 -0.70
N PHE A 205 -10.27 17.04 -1.09
CA PHE A 205 -9.34 16.12 -0.43
C PHE A 205 -8.71 16.82 0.78
N GLN A 206 -8.75 16.17 1.94
CA GLN A 206 -7.88 16.49 3.06
C GLN A 206 -6.60 15.66 2.95
N ILE A 207 -5.47 16.32 2.78
CA ILE A 207 -4.13 15.72 2.73
C ILE A 207 -3.42 16.06 4.02
N LYS A 208 -2.92 15.03 4.71
CA LYS A 208 -2.16 15.18 5.95
C LYS A 208 -0.82 14.47 5.83
N THR A 209 0.27 15.22 5.96
CA THR A 209 1.63 14.69 6.09
C THR A 209 2.09 14.81 7.53
N SER A 210 2.47 13.70 8.15
CA SER A 210 2.89 13.64 9.56
C SER A 210 4.28 13.05 9.66
N LEU A 211 5.16 13.69 10.42
CA LEU A 211 6.51 13.18 10.65
C LEU A 211 6.64 12.57 12.05
N GLN A 212 7.32 11.43 12.17
CA GLN A 212 7.74 10.84 13.44
C GLN A 212 9.27 10.79 13.47
N ASN A 213 9.85 11.07 14.64
CA ASN A 213 11.31 11.20 14.82
C ASN A 213 11.96 12.32 13.99
N ALA A 214 11.19 13.33 13.56
CA ALA A 214 11.75 14.50 12.88
C ALA A 214 12.48 15.44 13.84
N LEU A 215 13.45 16.18 13.31
CA LEU A 215 14.05 17.32 14.00
C LEU A 215 13.03 18.46 14.07
N VAL A 216 13.00 19.19 15.18
CA VAL A 216 12.28 20.47 15.27
C VAL A 216 12.88 21.44 14.26
N GLY A 217 12.02 22.12 13.49
CA GLY A 217 12.45 22.99 12.39
C GLY A 217 12.58 22.28 11.03
N THR A 218 12.16 21.02 10.93
CA THR A 218 12.06 20.32 9.64
C THR A 218 10.93 20.95 8.83
N THR A 219 11.18 21.27 7.57
CA THR A 219 10.16 21.78 6.66
C THR A 219 9.48 20.63 5.94
N ILE A 220 8.14 20.66 5.88
CA ILE A 220 7.30 19.80 5.06
C ILE A 220 6.72 20.67 3.94
N GLU A 221 6.92 20.28 2.68
CA GLU A 221 6.37 20.95 1.50
C GLU A 221 5.65 19.93 0.62
N ASN A 222 4.42 20.24 0.25
CA ASN A 222 3.62 19.49 -0.69
C ASN A 222 3.25 20.40 -1.88
N GLU A 223 3.46 19.91 -3.09
CA GLU A 223 3.11 20.61 -4.33
C GLU A 223 2.36 19.68 -5.29
N VAL A 224 1.32 20.20 -5.93
CA VAL A 224 0.54 19.46 -6.94
C VAL A 224 0.15 20.40 -8.06
N GLU A 225 0.29 19.96 -9.31
CA GLU A 225 -0.17 20.71 -10.48
C GLU A 225 -1.60 20.33 -10.86
N LEU A 226 -2.54 21.27 -10.72
CA LEU A 226 -3.95 21.09 -11.04
C LEU A 226 -4.35 21.99 -12.20
N ALA A 227 -4.73 21.40 -13.34
CA ALA A 227 -5.20 22.12 -14.53
C ALA A 227 -4.26 23.27 -14.98
N GLY A 228 -2.94 23.06 -14.89
CA GLY A 228 -1.92 24.06 -15.25
C GLY A 228 -1.64 25.12 -14.17
N GLN A 229 -2.14 24.92 -12.95
CA GLN A 229 -1.82 25.75 -11.79
C GLN A 229 -1.12 24.91 -10.72
N SER A 230 0.07 25.34 -10.29
CA SER A 230 0.73 24.74 -9.13
C SER A 230 0.06 25.21 -7.83
N VAL A 231 -0.32 24.26 -6.99
CA VAL A 231 -0.83 24.49 -5.63
C VAL A 231 0.23 24.00 -4.66
N HIS A 232 0.75 24.90 -3.84
CA HIS A 232 1.85 24.65 -2.92
C HIS A 232 1.43 24.91 -1.48
N HIS A 233 1.76 23.96 -0.59
CA HIS A 233 1.52 24.02 0.85
C HIS A 233 2.79 23.67 1.61
N GLN A 234 3.04 24.40 2.70
CA GLN A 234 4.25 24.23 3.50
C GLN A 234 3.95 24.44 4.99
N GLU A 235 4.62 23.67 5.84
CA GLU A 235 4.66 23.88 7.29
C GLU A 235 6.07 23.57 7.84
N VAL A 236 6.43 24.17 8.97
CA VAL A 236 7.70 23.89 9.67
C VAL A 236 7.40 23.23 11.01
N THR A 237 8.00 22.06 11.25
CA THR A 237 7.78 21.31 12.48
C THR A 237 8.22 22.09 13.72
N ASN A 238 7.49 21.93 14.80
CA ASN A 238 7.78 22.50 16.10
C ASN A 238 7.69 21.40 17.18
N PRO A 239 8.01 21.69 18.45
CA PRO A 239 7.99 20.67 19.51
C PRO A 239 6.64 19.99 19.73
N ASP A 240 5.54 20.66 19.38
CA ASP A 240 4.17 20.21 19.64
C ASP A 240 3.46 19.67 18.39
N ASP A 241 3.93 20.04 17.19
CA ASP A 241 3.34 19.67 15.91
C ASP A 241 4.40 19.35 14.85
N SER A 242 4.27 18.16 14.27
CA SER A 242 5.11 17.65 13.19
C SER A 242 4.30 17.35 11.92
N THR A 243 3.21 18.10 11.71
CA THR A 243 2.24 17.81 10.65
C THR A 243 1.99 19.00 9.72
N LEU A 244 1.75 18.69 8.44
CA LEU A 244 1.15 19.58 7.44
C LEU A 244 -0.23 19.00 7.09
N ASP A 245 -1.31 19.71 7.41
CA ASP A 245 -2.70 19.26 7.21
C ASP A 245 -3.48 20.36 6.48
N TYR A 246 -3.96 20.06 5.28
CA TYR A 246 -4.68 21.02 4.44
C TYR A 246 -5.74 20.34 3.59
N ARG A 247 -6.61 21.19 3.02
CA ARG A 247 -7.66 20.79 2.10
C ARG A 247 -7.47 21.39 0.72
N ILE A 248 -7.76 20.60 -0.31
CA ILE A 248 -7.58 20.99 -1.70
C ILE A 248 -8.68 20.36 -2.59
N MET A 249 -9.23 21.16 -3.51
CA MET A 249 -10.18 20.68 -4.50
C MET A 249 -9.44 20.02 -5.67
N ILE A 250 -9.57 18.71 -5.82
CA ILE A 250 -8.94 17.94 -6.90
C ILE A 250 -9.98 17.68 -8.00
N PRO A 251 -9.81 18.19 -9.24
CA PRO A 251 -10.71 17.86 -10.36
C PRO A 251 -10.61 16.39 -10.77
N PRO A 252 -11.50 15.87 -11.63
CA PRO A 252 -11.39 14.52 -12.17
C PRO A 252 -10.06 14.29 -12.91
N GLY A 253 -9.32 13.25 -12.52
CA GLY A 253 -8.02 12.95 -13.12
C GLY A 253 -7.02 12.27 -12.17
N ASN A 254 -5.79 12.12 -12.65
CA ASN A 254 -4.65 11.65 -11.88
C ASN A 254 -3.57 12.75 -11.88
N TYR A 255 -3.05 13.09 -10.70
CA TYR A 255 -2.13 14.20 -10.48
C TYR A 255 -0.95 13.76 -9.64
N GLU A 256 0.24 14.27 -9.96
CA GLU A 256 1.44 14.06 -9.16
C GLU A 256 1.45 15.05 -7.99
N LEU A 257 1.63 14.52 -6.77
CA LEU A 257 1.93 15.22 -5.55
C LEU A 257 3.43 15.06 -5.26
N ASP A 258 4.16 16.15 -5.43
CA ASP A 258 5.55 16.28 -5.01
C ASP A 258 5.59 16.54 -3.50
N VAL A 259 6.39 15.73 -2.79
CA VAL A 259 6.59 15.87 -1.35
C VAL A 259 8.07 16.09 -1.08
N ASN A 260 8.38 17.20 -0.42
CA ASN A 260 9.73 17.56 -0.02
C ASN A 260 9.81 17.70 1.49
N ILE A 261 10.75 16.99 2.10
CA ILE A 261 11.08 17.11 3.52
C ILE A 261 12.49 17.66 3.62
N THR A 262 12.65 18.83 4.23
CA THR A 262 13.95 19.50 4.34
C THR A 262 14.34 19.67 5.80
N SER A 263 15.51 19.16 6.17
CA SER A 263 16.06 19.29 7.52
C SER A 263 16.39 20.74 7.90
N PRO A 264 16.35 21.10 9.20
CA PRO A 264 16.81 22.39 9.66
C PRO A 264 18.33 22.54 9.53
N GLU A 265 18.79 23.77 9.29
CA GLU A 265 20.16 24.23 9.54
C GLU A 265 21.31 23.31 9.04
N ASN A 266 21.21 22.76 7.83
CA ASN A 266 22.22 21.87 7.24
C ASN A 266 22.46 20.55 7.99
N GLN A 267 21.57 20.15 8.89
CA GLN A 267 21.61 18.84 9.51
C GLN A 267 21.25 17.75 8.49
N ASN A 268 21.56 16.50 8.79
CA ASN A 268 21.01 15.40 8.02
C ASN A 268 19.62 15.06 8.56
N LEU A 269 18.73 14.56 7.70
CA LEU A 269 17.49 13.96 8.19
C LEU A 269 17.82 12.75 9.10
N PRO A 270 17.08 12.55 10.20
CA PRO A 270 17.27 11.40 11.07
C PRO A 270 17.13 10.09 10.30
N SER A 271 18.02 9.13 10.55
CA SER A 271 17.99 7.84 9.88
C SER A 271 16.82 6.96 10.29
N ASP A 272 16.04 7.36 11.29
CA ASP A 272 14.81 6.71 11.75
C ASP A 272 13.56 7.59 11.53
N LEU A 273 13.67 8.64 10.70
CA LEU A 273 12.56 9.49 10.32
C LEU A 273 11.46 8.67 9.63
N VAL A 274 10.22 8.85 10.07
CA VAL A 274 9.03 8.30 9.42
C VAL A 274 8.19 9.44 8.87
N ILE A 275 7.80 9.33 7.60
CA ILE A 275 6.89 10.25 6.91
C ILE A 275 5.60 9.46 6.64
N ASP A 276 4.46 9.95 7.13
CA ASP A 276 3.16 9.33 6.93
C ASP A 276 2.23 10.33 6.25
N ILE A 277 1.81 10.04 5.01
CA ILE A 277 0.90 10.89 4.25
C ILE A 277 -0.42 10.18 4.13
N THR A 278 -1.49 10.81 4.57
CA THR A 278 -2.84 10.27 4.41
C THR A 278 -3.67 11.20 3.56
N ALA A 279 -4.60 10.61 2.82
CA ALA A 279 -5.64 11.33 2.11
C ALA A 279 -7.00 10.88 2.63
N SER A 280 -7.94 11.81 2.70
CA SER A 280 -9.35 11.56 3.03
C SER A 280 -10.26 12.53 2.27
N VAL A 281 -11.52 12.15 2.09
CA VAL A 281 -12.56 12.99 1.47
C VAL A 281 -13.72 13.11 2.46
N PRO A 282 -14.33 14.29 2.66
CA PRO A 282 -15.45 14.48 3.58
C PRO A 282 -16.56 13.44 3.40
N GLY A 283 -17.04 12.89 4.52
CA GLY A 283 -18.04 11.82 4.52
C GLY A 283 -17.47 10.41 4.37
N HIS A 284 -16.17 10.29 4.09
CA HIS A 284 -15.43 9.04 4.03
C HIS A 284 -14.29 9.08 5.05
N GLY A 285 -13.94 7.92 5.62
CA GLY A 285 -12.75 7.81 6.46
C GLY A 285 -11.47 8.03 5.65
N GLU A 286 -10.33 7.82 6.26
CA GLU A 286 -9.05 7.75 5.55
C GLU A 286 -9.14 6.78 4.36
N ILE A 287 -8.88 7.28 3.15
CA ILE A 287 -9.07 6.52 1.90
C ILE A 287 -7.79 5.81 1.45
N SER A 288 -6.62 6.35 1.82
CA SER A 288 -5.28 5.80 1.54
C SER A 288 -4.25 6.47 2.45
N GLY A 289 -3.10 5.82 2.62
CA GLY A 289 -1.94 6.45 3.21
C GLY A 289 -0.61 5.89 2.69
N VAL A 290 0.37 6.75 2.48
CA VAL A 290 1.73 6.40 2.09
C VAL A 290 2.63 6.60 3.30
N LYS A 291 3.26 5.51 3.74
CA LYS A 291 4.26 5.54 4.80
C LYS A 291 5.64 5.37 4.20
N VAL A 292 6.56 6.26 4.56
CA VAL A 292 7.98 6.23 4.24
C VAL A 292 8.77 6.14 5.53
N GLN A 293 9.78 5.29 5.58
CA GLN A 293 10.68 5.21 6.72
C GLN A 293 12.12 5.27 6.20
N LEU A 294 12.89 6.21 6.72
CA LEU A 294 14.34 6.23 6.53
C LEU A 294 14.94 5.12 7.43
N THR A 295 16.00 4.46 6.96
CA THR A 295 16.76 3.49 7.75
C THR A 295 18.23 3.58 7.38
N ASP A 296 19.13 3.40 8.35
CA ASP A 296 20.56 3.18 8.10
C ASP A 296 20.79 1.91 7.27
N ALA A 297 21.82 1.93 6.41
CA ALA A 297 22.24 0.80 5.60
C ALA A 297 22.91 -0.32 6.43
#